data_AF-A0A1J0GLK2-F1
#
_entry.id   AF-A0A1J0GLK2-F1
#
_cell.length_a   1.000
_cell.length_b   1.000
_cell.length_c   1.000
_cell.angle_alpha   90.00
_cell.angle_beta   90.00
_cell.angle_gamma   90.00
#
_symmetry.space_group_name_H-M   'P 1'
#
loop_
_entity.id
_entity.type
_entity.pdbx_description
1 polymer ?
#
loop_
_entity_poly.entity_id
_entity_poly.type
_entity_poly.pdbx_seq_one_letter_code
_entity_poly.pdbx_strand_id
1 'polypeptide(L)'
;MNIDVNSPLDELLEIWAMYSQKLVYTMLTEKAEIDEFNKVKLVLKTKGIIKLEIHNVYDNEYVLNYLKQGGLFTKRIILNKKVANLE
;
A
#
# COMPACT_ATOMS: atom_id res chain seq x y z
N MET A 1 -8.75 7.58 -7.18
CA MET A 1 -8.60 8.17 -5.81
C MET A 1 -7.77 9.45 -5.91
N ASN A 2 -8.00 10.50 -5.10
CA ASN A 2 -7.19 11.74 -5.19
C ASN A 2 -5.95 11.65 -4.29
N ILE A 3 -4.93 10.92 -4.74
CA ILE A 3 -3.63 10.78 -4.04
C ILE A 3 -2.76 12.00 -4.35
N ASP A 4 -2.28 12.71 -3.32
CA ASP A 4 -1.31 13.80 -3.49
C ASP A 4 -0.35 13.91 -2.28
N VAL A 5 0.55 14.90 -2.30
CA VAL A 5 1.58 15.07 -1.26
C VAL A 5 1.02 15.33 0.15
N ASN A 6 -0.23 15.79 0.25
CA ASN A 6 -0.92 16.05 1.51
C ASN A 6 -1.67 14.82 2.03
N SER A 7 -1.82 13.76 1.23
CA SER A 7 -2.47 12.52 1.67
C SER A 7 -1.82 11.99 2.97
N PRO A 8 -2.61 11.56 3.97
CA PRO A 8 -2.10 10.96 5.19
C PRO A 8 -1.17 9.77 4.90
N LEU A 9 -0.08 9.64 5.68
CA LEU A 9 0.83 8.50 5.52
C LEU A 9 0.09 7.17 5.72
N ASP A 10 -0.83 7.12 6.68
CA ASP A 10 -1.57 5.91 6.98
C ASP A 10 -2.42 5.42 5.81
N GLU A 11 -3.11 6.33 5.14
CA GLU A 11 -3.89 6.05 3.93
C GLU A 11 -3.00 5.56 2.79
N LEU A 12 -1.85 6.20 2.58
CA LEU A 12 -0.89 5.79 1.54
C LEU A 12 -0.33 4.38 1.78
N LEU A 13 -0.07 4.02 3.05
CA LEU A 13 0.39 2.68 3.42
C LEU A 13 -0.71 1.62 3.22
N GLU A 14 -1.97 1.97 3.47
CA GLU A 14 -3.12 1.09 3.19
C GLU A 14 -3.32 0.86 1.69
N ILE A 15 -3.27 1.92 0.88
CA ILE A 15 -3.38 1.81 -0.58
C ILE A 15 -2.19 1.00 -1.13
N TRP A 16 -0.98 1.21 -0.62
CA TRP A 16 0.18 0.39 -0.97
C TRP A 16 -0.07 -1.09 -0.68
N ALA A 17 -0.64 -1.42 0.47
CA ALA A 17 -0.97 -2.80 0.83
C ALA A 17 -2.02 -3.40 -0.11
N MET A 18 -3.07 -2.65 -0.46
CA MET A 18 -4.10 -3.08 -1.40
C MET A 18 -3.53 -3.40 -2.79
N TYR A 19 -2.75 -2.50 -3.39
CA TYR A 19 -2.15 -2.77 -4.69
C TYR A 19 -1.09 -3.87 -4.65
N SER A 20 -0.33 -3.97 -3.56
CA SER A 20 0.64 -5.06 -3.37
C SER A 20 -0.07 -6.42 -3.31
N GLN A 21 -1.21 -6.50 -2.63
CA GLN A 21 -2.07 -7.69 -2.63
C GLN A 21 -2.52 -8.03 -4.06
N LYS A 22 -3.07 -7.05 -4.79
CA LYS A 22 -3.48 -7.26 -6.19
C LYS A 22 -2.34 -7.73 -7.07
N LEU A 23 -1.13 -7.18 -6.90
CA LEU A 23 0.06 -7.58 -7.65
C LEU A 23 0.45 -9.04 -7.36
N VAL A 24 0.47 -9.45 -6.08
CA VAL A 24 0.80 -10.83 -5.67
C VAL A 24 -0.21 -11.83 -6.24
N TYR A 25 -1.50 -11.50 -6.22
CA TYR A 25 -2.55 -12.35 -6.79
C TYR A 25 -2.74 -12.18 -8.30
N THR A 26 -1.82 -11.49 -9.00
CA THR A 26 -1.88 -11.24 -10.45
C THR A 26 -3.15 -10.51 -10.94
N MET A 27 -3.82 -9.81 -10.03
CA MET A 27 -5.06 -9.05 -10.28
C MET A 27 -4.81 -7.58 -10.63
N LEU A 28 -3.58 -7.08 -10.51
CA LEU A 28 -3.21 -5.71 -10.91
C LEU A 28 -2.89 -5.66 -12.40
N THR A 29 -3.92 -5.50 -13.24
CA THR A 29 -3.77 -5.56 -14.71
C THR A 29 -4.17 -4.27 -15.41
N GLU A 30 -4.99 -3.44 -14.77
CA GLU A 30 -5.45 -2.20 -15.37
C GLU A 30 -4.38 -1.12 -15.32
N LYS A 31 -4.16 -0.45 -16.46
CA LYS A 31 -3.19 0.66 -16.56
C LYS A 31 -3.46 1.76 -15.52
N ALA A 32 -4.73 2.11 -15.31
CA ALA A 32 -5.11 3.14 -14.35
C ALA A 32 -4.68 2.78 -12.92
N GLU A 33 -4.85 1.52 -12.52
CA GLU A 33 -4.43 1.03 -11.21
C GLU A 33 -2.90 1.00 -11.06
N ILE A 34 -2.18 0.64 -12.13
CA ILE A 34 -0.71 0.69 -12.16
C ILE A 34 -0.21 2.13 -12.02
N ASP A 35 -0.85 3.07 -12.71
CA ASP A 35 -0.53 4.50 -12.63
C ASP A 35 -0.80 5.05 -11.21
N GLU A 36 -1.93 4.66 -10.59
CA GLU A 36 -2.23 4.99 -9.20
C GLU A 36 -1.20 4.39 -8.24
N PHE A 37 -0.82 3.12 -8.41
CA PHE A 37 0.20 2.46 -7.58
C PHE A 37 1.56 3.16 -7.68
N ASN A 38 1.98 3.55 -8.89
CA ASN A 38 3.18 4.34 -9.11
C ASN A 38 3.10 5.73 -8.46
N LYS A 39 1.92 6.35 -8.46
CA LYS A 39 1.68 7.63 -7.78
C LYS A 39 1.86 7.50 -6.27
N VAL A 40 1.30 6.46 -5.65
CA VAL A 40 1.51 6.16 -4.21
C VAL A 40 2.99 5.98 -3.90
N LYS A 41 3.71 5.21 -4.72
CA LYS A 41 5.15 5.01 -4.57
C LYS A 41 5.92 6.33 -4.57
N LEU A 42 5.56 7.24 -5.47
CA LEU A 42 6.20 8.55 -5.58
C LEU A 42 5.91 9.42 -4.34
N VAL A 43 4.65 9.48 -3.89
CA VAL A 43 4.27 10.28 -2.71
C VAL A 43 4.89 9.74 -1.43
N LEU A 44 5.01 8.42 -1.26
CA LEU A 44 5.71 7.83 -0.12
C LEU A 44 7.19 8.27 -0.09
N LYS A 45 7.85 8.31 -1.25
CA LYS A 45 9.22 8.83 -1.35
C LYS A 45 9.34 10.30 -0.96
N THR A 46 8.41 11.16 -1.40
CA THR A 46 8.43 12.58 -1.01
C THR A 46 8.20 12.78 0.49
N LYS A 47 7.52 11.84 1.15
CA LYS A 47 7.37 11.79 2.62
C LYS A 47 8.57 11.17 3.36
N GLY A 48 9.66 10.89 2.66
CA GLY A 48 10.92 10.39 3.23
C GLY A 48 10.92 8.89 3.49
N ILE A 49 10.01 8.12 2.88
CA ILE A 49 10.01 6.66 2.94
C ILE A 49 10.99 6.12 1.88
N ILE A 50 12.07 5.48 2.32
CA ILE A 50 13.17 5.05 1.43
C ILE A 50 13.27 3.54 1.24
N LYS A 51 12.72 2.76 2.17
CA LYS A 51 12.66 1.31 2.12
C LYS A 51 11.30 0.91 2.68
N LEU A 52 10.46 0.26 1.87
CA LEU A 52 9.14 -0.21 2.27
C LEU A 52 9.01 -1.67 1.84
N GLU A 53 8.93 -2.55 2.82
CA GLU A 53 8.75 -3.98 2.67
C GLU A 53 7.36 -4.35 3.18
N ILE A 54 6.68 -5.26 2.49
CA ILE A 54 5.38 -5.77 2.88
C ILE A 54 5.44 -7.29 2.98
N HIS A 55 4.92 -7.82 4.09
CA HIS A 55 4.85 -9.24 4.36
C HIS A 55 3.40 -9.63 4.58
N ASN A 56 2.90 -10.62 3.86
CA ASN A 56 1.63 -11.26 4.18
C ASN A 56 1.86 -12.21 5.37
N VAL A 57 1.14 -11.98 6.47
CA VAL A 57 1.23 -12.80 7.69
C VAL A 57 0.15 -13.88 7.66
N TYR A 58 -1.08 -13.54 7.28
CA TYR A 58 -2.21 -14.46 7.21
C TYR A 58 -3.33 -13.88 6.36
N ASP A 59 -3.84 -14.60 5.35
CA ASP A 59 -4.93 -14.22 4.41
C ASP A 59 -4.94 -12.75 3.96
N ASN A 60 -5.42 -11.86 4.83
CA ASN A 60 -5.70 -10.44 4.65
C ASN A 60 -4.87 -9.52 5.55
N GLU A 61 -3.96 -10.08 6.32
CA GLU A 61 -3.15 -9.38 7.31
C GLU A 61 -1.74 -9.17 6.78
N TYR A 62 -1.32 -7.91 6.78
CA TYR A 62 -0.04 -7.47 6.25
C TYR A 62 0.74 -6.72 7.31
N VAL A 63 2.04 -6.97 7.33
CA VAL A 63 3.01 -6.18 8.09
C VAL A 63 3.85 -5.38 7.10
N LEU A 64 3.83 -4.06 7.25
CA LEU A 64 4.64 -3.14 6.50
C LEU A 64 5.82 -2.70 7.37
N ASN A 65 7.04 -2.97 6.92
CA ASN A 65 8.26 -2.48 7.53
C ASN A 65 8.82 -1.36 6.67
N TYR A 66 9.08 -0.19 7.26
CA TYR A 66 9.62 0.92 6.49
C TYR A 66 10.62 1.79 7.24
N LEU A 67 11.54 2.36 6.46
CA LEU A 67 12.49 3.38 6.91
C LEU A 67 11.96 4.77 6.58
N LYS A 68 11.85 5.61 7.61
CA LYS A 68 11.50 7.03 7.49
C LYS A 68 12.53 7.87 8.24
N GLN A 69 13.26 8.73 7.52
CA GLN A 69 14.25 9.65 8.11
C GLN A 69 15.26 8.97 9.08
N GLY A 70 15.69 7.74 8.74
CA GLY A 70 16.62 6.95 9.56
C GLY A 70 15.97 6.11 10.67
N GLY A 71 14.68 6.31 10.96
CA GLY A 71 13.93 5.46 11.89
C GLY A 71 13.31 4.24 11.18
N LEU A 72 13.32 3.09 11.86
CA LEU A 72 12.60 1.89 11.44
C LEU A 72 11.22 1.85 12.09
N PHE A 73 10.21 1.64 11.27
CA PHE A 73 8.82 1.60 11.69
C PHE A 73 8.15 0.33 11.16
N THR A 74 7.19 -0.17 11.94
CA THR A 74 6.37 -1.32 11.58
C THR A 74 4.90 -0.95 11.72
N LYS A 75 4.10 -1.24 10.70
CA LYS A 75 2.65 -1.04 10.71
C LYS A 75 1.94 -2.32 10.33
N ARG A 76 0.92 -2.69 11.11
CA ARG A 76 0.02 -3.81 10.81
C ARG A 76 -1.21 -3.29 10.08
N ILE A 77 -1.61 -3.95 9.00
CA ILE A 77 -2.75 -3.59 8.15
C ILE A 77 -3.61 -4.84 7.96
N ILE A 78 -4.92 -4.70 8.16
CA ILE A 78 -5.91 -5.75 7.88
C ILE A 78 -6.75 -5.30 6.70
N LEU A 79 -6.56 -5.93 5.54
CA LEU A 79 -7.34 -5.68 4.33
C LEU A 79 -8.63 -6.51 4.38
N ASN A 80 -9.69 -5.99 5.00
CA ASN A 80 -10.94 -6.73 5.08
C ASN A 80 -11.50 -7.12 3.70
N LYS A 81 -11.85 -8.40 3.55
CA LYS A 81 -12.48 -9.03 2.35
C LYS A 81 -13.91 -8.52 2.05
N LYS A 82 -14.27 -7.28 2.40
CA LYS A 82 -15.61 -6.71 2.17
C LYS A 82 -15.85 -6.18 0.76
N VAL A 83 -15.18 -6.74 -0.24
CA VAL A 83 -15.53 -6.58 -1.66
C VAL A 83 -15.42 -7.93 -2.36
N ALA A 84 -16.25 -8.89 -1.94
CA ALA A 84 -16.48 -10.12 -2.70
C ALA A 84 -17.97 -10.54 -2.72
N ASN A 85 -18.86 -9.73 -2.14
CA ASN A 85 -20.31 -9.88 -2.26
C ASN A 85 -20.89 -8.53 -2.70
N LEU A 86 -20.84 -8.25 -3.99
CA LEU A 86 -21.94 -7.59 -4.66
C LEU A 86 -22.52 -8.68 -5.56
N GLU A 87 -23.65 -9.23 -5.12
CA GLU A 87 -24.57 -10.00 -5.96
C GLU A 87 -25.02 -9.17 -7.17
#